data_AF-A0A1U9R153-F1
#
_entry.id   AF-A0A1U9R153-F1
#
_cell.length_a   1.000
_cell.length_b   1.000
_cell.length_c   1.000
_cell.angle_alpha   90.00
_cell.angle_beta   90.00
_cell.angle_gamma   90.00
#
_symmetry.space_group_name_H-M   'P 1'
#
loop_
_entity.id
_entity.type
_entity.pdbx_description
1 polymer ?
#
loop_
_entity_poly.entity_id
_entity_poly.type
_entity_poly.pdbx_seq_one_letter_code
_entity_poly.pdbx_strand_id
1 'polypeptide(L)'
;MRHITTHTTPATGLRSIGDTSWHLRGACYGMDPEEADELFFPLPRDLCAIAEARSLCARCPVRRDCLNHALENGIKEGTWGGLTKAERRPWHDGLPHRMDYSRVVAFFNGRDVHLTSRERQAVVDHAYVRGWRPARLAVALQISPQHARDLLRQVANKVFDRDRYQGIPRKKRKKAPAQPKPDKPPSGNKTAPGRSGPRPDGTSAPGRPVSRPVQTNTANAPLGKAA
;
A
#
# COMPACT_ATOMS: atom_id res chain seq x y z
N MET A 1 -8.88 16.99 4.43
CA MET A 1 -9.58 16.26 5.50
C MET A 1 -9.95 14.89 4.97
N ARG A 2 -9.47 13.82 5.60
CA ARG A 2 -9.83 12.45 5.20
C ARG A 2 -11.18 12.17 5.84
N HIS A 3 -12.21 11.92 5.03
CA HIS A 3 -13.54 11.60 5.54
C HIS A 3 -13.45 10.34 6.40
N ILE A 4 -13.76 10.47 7.69
CA ILE A 4 -14.06 9.33 8.56
C ILE A 4 -15.29 8.67 7.94
N THR A 5 -15.09 7.48 7.36
CA THR A 5 -16.12 6.75 6.64
C THR A 5 -17.16 6.31 7.66
N THR A 6 -18.36 6.86 7.54
CA THR A 6 -19.51 6.56 8.40
C THR A 6 -19.93 5.10 8.25
N HIS A 7 -20.36 4.54 9.40
CA HIS A 7 -20.87 3.19 9.71
C HIS A 7 -21.89 2.58 8.74
N THR A 8 -21.52 2.31 7.48
CA THR A 8 -22.34 1.47 6.59
C THR A 8 -21.46 0.40 5.97
N THR A 9 -21.82 -0.87 6.22
CA THR A 9 -21.20 -2.01 5.54
C THR A 9 -21.37 -1.82 4.05
N PRO A 10 -20.30 -1.76 3.25
CA PRO A 10 -20.44 -1.55 1.82
C PRO A 10 -21.13 -2.76 1.19
N ALA A 11 -21.99 -2.54 0.19
CA ALA A 11 -22.74 -3.59 -0.53
C ALA A 11 -21.85 -4.74 -1.05
N THR A 12 -20.56 -4.46 -1.31
CA THR A 12 -19.56 -5.45 -1.72
C THR A 12 -19.03 -6.36 -0.60
N GLY A 13 -19.33 -6.09 0.68
CA GLY A 13 -18.81 -6.87 1.82
C GLY A 13 -17.28 -6.86 1.96
N LEU A 14 -16.61 -5.86 1.36
CA LEU A 14 -15.15 -5.69 1.42
C LEU A 14 -14.82 -4.50 2.29
N ARG A 15 -13.97 -4.73 3.29
CA ARG A 15 -13.44 -3.72 4.22
C ARG A 15 -12.34 -2.88 3.56
N SER A 16 -12.28 -1.59 3.91
CA SER A 16 -11.16 -0.74 3.51
C SER A 16 -9.95 -0.96 4.44
N ILE A 17 -8.74 -0.62 3.98
CA ILE A 17 -7.55 -0.63 4.85
C ILE A 17 -7.79 0.34 6.01
N GLY A 18 -7.58 -0.13 7.25
CA GLY A 18 -7.81 0.65 8.47
C GLY A 18 -9.27 0.79 8.91
N ASP A 19 -10.26 0.26 8.20
CA ASP A 19 -11.65 0.29 8.64
C ASP A 19 -11.86 -0.69 9.81
N THR A 20 -12.27 -0.17 10.97
CA THR A 20 -12.55 -0.93 12.20
C THR A 20 -14.02 -0.90 12.58
N SER A 21 -14.90 -0.30 11.76
CA SER A 21 -16.33 -0.13 12.06
C SER A 21 -17.06 -1.47 12.26
N TRP A 22 -16.53 -2.56 11.70
CA TRP A 22 -17.05 -3.91 11.85
C TRP A 22 -16.85 -4.48 13.26
N HIS A 23 -15.87 -3.99 14.04
CA HIS A 23 -15.58 -4.49 15.40
C HIS A 23 -16.80 -4.36 16.31
N LEU A 24 -17.51 -3.21 16.22
CA LEU A 24 -18.69 -2.92 17.04
C LEU A 24 -19.88 -3.85 16.75
N ARG A 25 -19.84 -4.61 15.65
CA ARG A 25 -20.88 -5.57 15.26
C ARG A 25 -20.47 -7.02 15.54
N GLY A 26 -19.30 -7.23 16.15
CA GLY A 26 -18.86 -8.54 16.59
C GLY A 26 -19.77 -9.09 17.67
N ALA A 27 -20.15 -10.37 17.60
CA ALA A 27 -20.91 -11.00 18.67
C ALA A 27 -20.12 -11.08 20.00
N CYS A 28 -18.78 -11.01 19.94
CA CYS A 28 -17.90 -10.89 21.11
C CYS A 28 -17.68 -9.44 21.57
N TYR A 29 -18.25 -8.46 20.89
CA TYR A 29 -18.08 -7.05 21.26
C TYR A 29 -18.75 -6.77 22.61
N GLY A 30 -18.02 -6.16 23.54
CA GLY A 30 -18.51 -5.83 24.89
C GLY A 30 -18.42 -6.98 25.90
N MET A 31 -17.83 -8.12 25.53
CA MET A 31 -17.45 -9.16 26.48
C MET A 31 -16.39 -8.63 27.46
N ASP A 32 -16.39 -9.14 28.69
CA ASP A 32 -15.36 -8.81 29.66
C ASP A 32 -13.97 -9.22 29.12
N PRO A 33 -12.91 -8.41 29.32
CA PRO A 33 -11.58 -8.73 28.81
C PRO A 33 -11.03 -10.07 29.30
N GLU A 34 -11.27 -10.45 30.56
CA GLU A 34 -10.76 -11.69 31.13
C GLU A 34 -11.48 -12.90 30.50
N GLU A 35 -12.82 -12.83 30.39
CA GLU A 35 -13.63 -13.86 29.70
C GLU A 35 -13.24 -13.99 28.22
N ALA A 36 -12.99 -12.87 27.55
CA ALA A 36 -12.59 -12.86 26.14
C ALA A 36 -11.21 -13.49 25.93
N ASP A 37 -10.26 -13.24 26.83
CA ASP A 37 -8.93 -13.81 26.75
C ASP A 37 -8.96 -15.33 26.96
N GLU A 38 -9.70 -15.81 27.97
CA GLU A 38 -9.88 -17.25 28.21
C GLU A 38 -10.55 -17.95 27.03
N LEU A 39 -11.59 -17.34 26.45
CA LEU A 39 -12.39 -17.95 25.40
C LEU A 39 -11.70 -17.92 24.02
N PHE A 40 -11.10 -16.79 23.66
CA PHE A 40 -10.52 -16.59 22.31
C PHE A 40 -9.03 -16.87 22.23
N PHE A 41 -8.32 -16.96 23.36
CA PHE A 41 -6.90 -17.37 23.41
C PHE A 41 -6.69 -18.65 24.23
N PRO A 42 -7.44 -19.74 23.97
CA PRO A 42 -7.33 -20.96 24.74
C PRO A 42 -6.03 -21.72 24.46
N LEU A 43 -5.62 -22.54 25.43
CA LEU A 43 -4.57 -23.53 25.22
C LEU A 43 -4.98 -24.54 24.14
N PRO A 44 -4.05 -25.12 23.36
CA PRO A 44 -4.39 -25.99 22.22
C PRO A 44 -5.24 -27.23 22.55
N ARG A 45 -5.29 -27.66 23.81
CA ARG A 45 -6.06 -28.83 24.27
C ARG A 45 -7.36 -28.48 25.00
N ASP A 46 -7.66 -27.19 25.14
CA ASP A 46 -8.92 -26.76 25.76
C ASP A 46 -10.06 -26.82 24.73
N LEU A 47 -10.57 -28.03 24.52
CA LEU A 47 -11.61 -28.28 23.52
C LEU A 47 -12.93 -27.60 23.89
N CYS A 48 -13.18 -27.34 25.18
CA CYS A 48 -14.40 -26.71 25.64
C CYS A 48 -14.43 -25.23 25.23
N ALA A 49 -13.39 -24.48 25.59
CA ALA A 49 -13.26 -23.07 25.21
C ALA A 49 -13.23 -22.90 23.69
N ILE A 50 -12.52 -23.78 22.96
CA ILE A 50 -12.49 -23.75 21.49
C ILE A 50 -13.89 -23.98 20.90
N ALA A 51 -14.66 -24.95 21.41
CA ALA A 51 -16.00 -25.25 20.92
C ALA A 51 -16.97 -24.09 21.20
N GLU A 52 -16.87 -23.47 22.36
CA GLU A 52 -17.67 -22.31 22.75
C GLU A 52 -17.36 -21.09 21.88
N ALA A 53 -16.07 -20.77 21.69
CA ALA A 53 -15.64 -19.68 20.81
C ALA A 53 -16.12 -19.88 19.37
N ARG A 54 -16.10 -21.12 18.87
CA ARG A 54 -16.65 -21.47 17.56
C ARG A 54 -18.16 -21.27 17.48
N SER A 55 -18.90 -21.67 18.52
CA SER A 55 -20.37 -21.50 18.59
C SER A 55 -20.77 -20.02 18.57
N LEU A 56 -20.03 -19.17 19.29
CA LEU A 56 -20.22 -17.73 19.25
C LEU A 56 -19.89 -17.18 17.86
N CYS A 57 -18.74 -17.54 17.29
CA CYS A 57 -18.34 -17.09 15.95
C CYS A 57 -19.31 -17.53 14.84
N ALA A 58 -19.95 -18.69 14.97
CA ALA A 58 -20.88 -19.22 13.96
C ALA A 58 -22.09 -18.31 13.73
N ARG A 59 -22.53 -17.59 14.76
CA ARG A 59 -23.67 -16.65 14.71
C ARG A 59 -23.25 -15.19 14.50
N CYS A 60 -21.95 -14.92 14.42
CA CYS A 60 -21.41 -13.56 14.33
C CYS A 60 -21.57 -12.99 12.90
N PRO A 61 -22.23 -11.83 12.72
CA PRO A 61 -22.49 -11.26 11.39
C PRO A 61 -21.21 -10.78 10.67
N VAL A 62 -20.15 -10.51 11.43
CA VAL A 62 -18.85 -10.03 10.91
C VAL A 62 -17.78 -11.12 10.87
N ARG A 63 -18.16 -12.40 10.93
CA ARG A 63 -17.22 -13.54 10.92
C ARG A 63 -16.20 -13.47 9.77
N ARG A 64 -16.67 -13.12 8.56
CA ARG A 64 -15.82 -12.98 7.37
C ARG A 64 -14.86 -11.79 7.48
N ASP A 65 -15.32 -10.65 7.99
CA ASP A 65 -14.48 -9.47 8.19
C ASP A 65 -13.40 -9.73 9.27
N CYS A 66 -13.78 -10.40 10.35
CA CYS A 66 -12.89 -10.84 11.42
C CYS A 66 -11.78 -11.78 10.90
N LEU A 67 -12.14 -12.79 10.11
CA LEU A 67 -11.15 -13.69 9.50
C LEU A 67 -10.22 -12.93 8.54
N ASN A 68 -10.79 -12.11 7.65
CA ASN A 68 -9.99 -11.32 6.71
C ASN A 68 -9.02 -10.38 7.45
N HIS A 69 -9.46 -9.74 8.53
CA HIS A 69 -8.60 -8.89 9.35
C HIS A 69 -7.42 -9.68 9.93
N ALA A 70 -7.67 -10.87 10.48
CA ALA A 70 -6.60 -11.72 11.00
C ALA A 70 -5.60 -12.14 9.91
N LEU A 71 -6.10 -12.49 8.71
CA LEU A 71 -5.25 -12.88 7.58
C LEU A 71 -4.43 -11.70 7.03
N GLU A 72 -5.08 -10.57 6.77
CA GLU A 72 -4.46 -9.37 6.19
C GLU A 72 -3.38 -8.77 7.09
N ASN A 73 -3.55 -8.86 8.41
CA ASN A 73 -2.57 -8.36 9.39
C ASN A 73 -1.60 -9.43 9.90
N GLY A 74 -1.66 -10.66 9.38
CA GLY A 74 -0.75 -11.74 9.79
C GLY A 74 -0.93 -12.19 11.25
N ILE A 75 -2.13 -12.02 11.82
CA ILE A 75 -2.43 -12.40 13.21
C ILE A 75 -2.51 -13.93 13.31
N LYS A 76 -1.61 -14.50 14.12
CA LYS A 76 -1.45 -15.96 14.26
C LYS A 76 -2.13 -16.53 15.50
N GLU A 77 -2.10 -15.81 16.62
CA GLU A 77 -2.65 -16.32 17.88
C GLU A 77 -4.17 -16.15 17.95
N GLY A 78 -4.78 -16.92 18.85
CA GLY A 78 -6.20 -16.89 19.15
C GLY A 78 -7.14 -17.38 18.04
N THR A 79 -8.43 -17.37 18.38
CA THR A 79 -9.54 -17.78 17.53
C THR A 79 -10.14 -16.57 16.82
N TRP A 80 -10.00 -16.52 15.50
CA TRP A 80 -10.49 -15.41 14.67
C TRP A 80 -11.43 -15.96 13.59
N GLY A 81 -12.61 -15.36 13.45
CA GLY A 81 -13.62 -15.83 12.50
C GLY A 81 -14.05 -17.29 12.71
N GLY A 82 -13.92 -17.80 13.94
CA GLY A 82 -14.21 -19.19 14.32
C GLY A 82 -13.11 -20.19 13.92
N LEU A 83 -11.90 -19.73 13.58
CA LEU A 83 -10.76 -20.58 13.27
C LEU A 83 -9.65 -20.36 14.31
N THR A 84 -9.18 -21.46 14.89
CA THR A 84 -8.00 -21.46 15.75
C THR A 84 -6.73 -21.18 14.93
N LYS A 85 -5.61 -20.90 15.60
CA LYS A 85 -4.28 -20.76 14.96
C LYS A 85 -3.95 -21.90 14.00
N ALA A 86 -4.14 -23.14 14.45
CA ALA A 86 -3.80 -24.32 13.66
C ALA A 86 -4.66 -24.41 12.39
N GLU A 87 -5.96 -24.17 12.51
CA GLU A 87 -6.89 -24.20 11.37
C GLU A 87 -6.73 -23.02 10.43
N ARG A 88 -6.26 -21.87 10.94
CA ARG A 88 -6.02 -20.66 10.16
C ARG A 88 -4.69 -20.70 9.39
N ARG A 89 -3.76 -21.60 9.75
CA ARG A 89 -2.44 -21.71 9.09
C ARG A 89 -2.52 -21.94 7.57
N PRO A 90 -3.32 -22.90 7.04
CA PRO A 90 -3.46 -23.07 5.59
C PRO A 90 -4.00 -21.83 4.87
N TRP A 91 -4.82 -21.02 5.56
CA TRP A 91 -5.36 -19.78 5.00
C TRP A 91 -4.29 -18.70 4.88
N HIS A 92 -3.40 -18.59 5.86
CA HIS A 92 -2.23 -17.72 5.79
C HIS A 92 -1.30 -18.15 4.65
N ASP A 93 -1.03 -19.45 4.54
CA ASP A 93 -0.15 -20.00 3.50
C ASP A 93 -0.73 -19.80 2.10
N GLY A 94 -2.05 -19.91 1.94
CA GLY A 94 -2.76 -19.69 0.68
C GLY A 94 -3.03 -18.21 0.34
N LEU A 95 -2.93 -17.30 1.31
CA LEU A 95 -3.30 -15.89 1.16
C LEU A 95 -2.59 -15.20 -0.03
N PRO A 96 -1.26 -15.36 -0.25
CA PRO A 96 -0.58 -14.71 -1.36
C PRO A 96 -1.11 -15.13 -2.74
N HIS A 97 -1.68 -16.33 -2.84
CA HIS A 97 -2.20 -16.93 -4.07
C HIS A 97 -3.70 -16.71 -4.27
N ARG A 98 -4.42 -16.20 -3.26
CA ARG A 98 -5.83 -15.84 -3.36
C ARG A 98 -6.04 -14.87 -4.51
N MET A 99 -7.04 -15.15 -5.33
CA MET A 99 -7.47 -14.31 -6.43
C MET A 99 -8.95 -14.00 -6.30
N ASP A 100 -9.27 -12.85 -5.70
CA ASP A 100 -10.64 -12.34 -5.62
C ASP A 100 -10.79 -11.09 -6.50
N TYR A 101 -11.46 -11.27 -7.65
CA TYR A 101 -11.68 -10.17 -8.60
C TYR A 101 -12.52 -9.04 -8.01
N SER A 102 -13.37 -9.29 -7.00
CA SER A 102 -14.16 -8.23 -6.37
C SER A 102 -13.26 -7.18 -5.69
N ARG A 103 -12.10 -7.59 -5.15
CA ARG A 103 -11.09 -6.70 -4.57
C ARG A 103 -10.36 -5.90 -5.65
N VAL A 104 -10.01 -6.54 -6.76
CA VAL A 104 -9.41 -5.87 -7.93
C VAL A 104 -10.36 -4.80 -8.47
N VAL A 105 -11.65 -5.11 -8.62
CA VAL A 105 -12.66 -4.15 -9.07
C VAL A 105 -12.84 -3.02 -8.05
N ALA A 106 -12.93 -3.34 -6.75
CA ALA A 106 -13.03 -2.34 -5.69
C ALA A 106 -11.85 -1.34 -5.74
N PHE A 107 -10.63 -1.83 -5.96
CA PHE A 107 -9.46 -0.98 -6.17
C PHE A 107 -9.63 -0.02 -7.35
N PHE A 108 -10.07 -0.51 -8.51
CA PHE A 108 -10.29 0.35 -9.68
C PHE A 108 -11.42 1.36 -9.49
N ASN A 109 -12.36 1.08 -8.60
CA ASN A 109 -13.42 1.99 -8.17
C ASN A 109 -12.94 3.00 -7.09
N GLY A 110 -11.63 3.07 -6.82
CA GLY A 110 -11.03 4.03 -5.90
C GLY A 110 -11.11 3.62 -4.43
N ARG A 111 -11.46 2.37 -4.13
CA ARG A 111 -11.48 1.87 -2.75
C ARG A 111 -10.09 1.42 -2.33
N ASP A 112 -9.71 1.77 -1.11
CA ASP A 112 -8.46 1.34 -0.50
C ASP A 112 -8.63 -0.04 0.15
N VAL A 113 -8.30 -1.11 -0.58
CA VAL A 113 -8.50 -2.51 -0.14
C VAL A 113 -7.17 -3.26 -0.07
N HIS A 114 -7.06 -4.21 0.85
CA HIS A 114 -5.87 -5.05 0.93
C HIS A 114 -5.84 -6.03 -0.26
N LEU A 115 -4.82 -5.86 -1.12
CA LEU A 115 -4.55 -6.71 -2.28
C LEU A 115 -3.43 -7.72 -1.97
N THR A 116 -3.64 -8.98 -2.32
CA THR A 116 -2.60 -10.04 -2.30
C THR A 116 -1.62 -9.86 -3.46
N SER A 117 -0.52 -10.62 -3.46
CA SER A 117 0.45 -10.60 -4.55
C SER A 117 -0.21 -10.89 -5.91
N ARG A 118 -1.11 -11.88 -5.96
CA ARG A 118 -1.82 -12.24 -7.19
C ARG A 118 -2.84 -11.18 -7.62
N GLU A 119 -3.59 -10.61 -6.68
CA GLU A 119 -4.53 -9.51 -6.94
C GLU A 119 -3.80 -8.24 -7.43
N ARG A 120 -2.65 -7.90 -6.82
CA ARG A 120 -1.78 -6.79 -7.29
C ARG A 120 -1.29 -7.04 -8.71
N GLN A 121 -0.87 -8.26 -9.04
CA GLN A 121 -0.45 -8.58 -10.41
C GLN A 121 -1.59 -8.36 -11.41
N ALA A 122 -2.83 -8.77 -11.07
CA ALA A 122 -3.98 -8.53 -11.92
C ALA A 122 -4.28 -7.03 -12.10
N VAL A 123 -4.12 -6.22 -11.05
CA VAL A 123 -4.20 -4.76 -11.15
C VAL A 123 -3.16 -4.21 -12.13
N VAL A 124 -1.91 -4.68 -12.04
CA VAL A 124 -0.82 -4.24 -12.92
C VAL A 124 -1.10 -4.63 -14.38
N ASP A 125 -1.53 -5.87 -14.62
CA ASP A 125 -1.86 -6.36 -15.96
C ASP A 125 -3.00 -5.55 -16.58
N HIS A 126 -4.05 -5.27 -15.80
CA HIS A 126 -5.18 -4.45 -16.26
C HIS A 126 -4.81 -2.97 -16.48
N ALA A 127 -3.96 -2.42 -15.60
CA ALA A 127 -3.44 -1.07 -15.75
C ALA A 127 -2.61 -0.91 -17.03
N TYR A 128 -1.82 -1.92 -17.40
CA TYR A 128 -1.09 -1.96 -18.67
C TYR A 128 -2.04 -1.94 -19.87
N VAL A 129 -3.06 -2.79 -19.88
CA VAL A 129 -4.07 -2.82 -20.96
C VAL A 129 -4.81 -1.48 -21.09
N ARG A 130 -5.05 -0.79 -19.97
CA ARG A 130 -5.66 0.55 -19.94
C ARG A 130 -4.68 1.68 -20.27
N GLY A 131 -3.42 1.39 -20.61
CA GLY A 131 -2.41 2.40 -20.96
C GLY A 131 -2.01 3.32 -19.82
N TRP A 132 -2.05 2.84 -18.56
CA TRP A 132 -1.65 3.65 -17.42
C TRP A 132 -0.17 4.03 -17.49
N ARG A 133 0.12 5.30 -17.14
CA ARG A 133 1.51 5.77 -16.96
C ARG A 133 2.09 5.22 -15.65
N PRO A 134 3.42 4.97 -15.56
CA PRO A 134 4.06 4.49 -14.33
C PRO A 134 3.75 5.33 -13.08
N ALA A 135 3.70 6.66 -13.22
CA ALA A 135 3.38 7.56 -12.11
C ALA A 135 1.97 7.32 -11.53
N ARG A 136 0.98 7.05 -12.39
CA ARG A 136 -0.40 6.76 -11.94
C ARG A 136 -0.46 5.43 -11.19
N LEU A 137 0.22 4.41 -11.72
CA LEU A 137 0.29 3.10 -11.07
C LEU A 137 1.01 3.17 -9.72
N ALA A 138 2.11 3.94 -9.65
CA ALA A 138 2.88 4.14 -8.44
C ALA A 138 2.04 4.74 -7.31
N VAL A 139 1.29 5.80 -7.59
CA VAL A 139 0.37 6.42 -6.63
C VAL A 139 -0.73 5.44 -6.21
N ALA A 140 -1.35 4.76 -7.18
CA ALA A 140 -2.49 3.89 -6.90
C ALA A 140 -2.11 2.68 -6.04
N LEU A 141 -0.95 2.05 -6.29
CA LEU A 141 -0.47 0.89 -5.52
C LEU A 141 0.44 1.26 -4.33
N GLN A 142 0.70 2.56 -4.11
CA GLN A 142 1.62 3.05 -3.08
C GLN A 142 3.04 2.43 -3.18
N ILE A 143 3.57 2.36 -4.41
CA ILE A 143 4.91 1.83 -4.70
C ILE A 143 5.81 2.89 -5.32
N SER A 144 7.12 2.63 -5.41
CA SER A 144 8.04 3.56 -6.04
C SER A 144 7.77 3.71 -7.55
N PRO A 145 7.99 4.91 -8.15
CA PRO A 145 7.84 5.12 -9.59
C PRO A 145 8.74 4.22 -10.43
N GLN A 146 9.93 3.88 -9.91
CA GLN A 146 10.85 2.93 -10.55
C GLN A 146 10.23 1.54 -10.62
N HIS A 147 9.75 1.02 -9.49
CA HIS A 147 9.14 -0.29 -9.42
C HIS A 147 7.89 -0.40 -10.30
N ALA A 148 7.04 0.64 -10.31
CA ALA A 148 5.88 0.70 -11.21
C ALA A 148 6.28 0.64 -12.69
N ARG A 149 7.39 1.29 -13.08
CA ARG A 149 7.92 1.23 -14.45
C ARG A 149 8.40 -0.18 -14.80
N ASP A 150 9.10 -0.83 -13.89
CA ASP A 150 9.63 -2.17 -14.09
C ASP A 150 8.49 -3.20 -14.19
N LEU A 151 7.45 -3.08 -13.36
CA LEU A 151 6.24 -3.89 -13.46
C LEU A 151 5.54 -3.76 -14.82
N LEU A 152 5.29 -2.53 -15.28
CA LEU A 152 4.67 -2.30 -16.59
C LEU A 152 5.55 -2.82 -17.75
N ARG A 153 6.87 -2.75 -17.62
CA ARG A 153 7.81 -3.34 -18.60
C ARG A 153 7.72 -4.87 -18.60
N GLN A 154 7.66 -5.49 -17.43
CA GLN A 154 7.49 -6.95 -17.32
C GLN A 154 6.19 -7.40 -17.99
N VAL A 155 5.07 -6.68 -17.78
CA VAL A 155 3.81 -7.00 -18.48
C VAL A 155 3.95 -6.83 -20.00
N ALA A 156 4.58 -5.74 -20.46
CA ALA A 156 4.83 -5.54 -21.88
C ALA A 156 5.63 -6.69 -22.51
N ASN A 157 6.65 -7.19 -21.80
CA ASN A 157 7.45 -8.33 -22.24
C ASN A 157 6.61 -9.62 -22.27
N LYS A 158 5.80 -9.89 -21.24
CA LYS A 158 4.89 -11.05 -21.21
C LYS A 158 3.92 -11.05 -22.39
N VAL A 159 3.34 -9.89 -22.71
CA VAL A 159 2.45 -9.72 -23.86
C VAL A 159 3.21 -9.92 -25.17
N PHE A 160 4.40 -9.34 -25.28
CA PHE A 160 5.24 -9.53 -26.46
C PHE A 160 5.61 -11.00 -26.69
N ASP A 161 6.03 -11.71 -25.65
CA ASP A 161 6.39 -13.12 -25.71
C ASP A 161 5.18 -13.98 -26.10
N ARG A 162 4.01 -13.72 -25.50
CA ARG A 162 2.75 -14.37 -25.88
C ARG A 162 2.45 -14.17 -27.36
N ASP A 163 2.46 -12.92 -27.84
CA ASP A 163 2.14 -12.57 -29.23
C ASP A 163 3.11 -13.25 -30.21
N ARG A 164 4.40 -13.34 -29.84
CA ARG A 164 5.41 -14.07 -30.60
C ARG A 164 5.06 -15.55 -30.73
N TYR A 165 4.68 -16.22 -29.64
CA TYR A 165 4.28 -17.63 -29.66
C TYR A 165 2.96 -17.86 -30.39
N GLN A 166 2.03 -16.91 -30.34
CA GLN A 166 0.75 -16.96 -31.04
C GLN A 166 0.84 -16.55 -32.52
N GLY A 167 2.03 -16.21 -33.03
CA GLY A 167 2.22 -15.78 -34.42
C GLY A 167 1.56 -14.44 -34.75
N ILE A 168 1.21 -13.63 -33.74
CA ILE A 168 0.53 -12.35 -33.93
C ILE A 168 1.52 -11.35 -34.57
N PRO A 169 1.22 -10.80 -35.76
CA PRO A 169 2.14 -9.89 -36.45
C PRO A 169 2.38 -8.63 -35.63
N ARG A 170 3.66 -8.26 -35.45
CA ARG A 170 3.99 -6.97 -34.80
C ARG A 170 3.50 -5.82 -35.68
N LYS A 171 2.70 -4.92 -35.11
CA LYS A 171 2.45 -3.61 -35.75
C LYS A 171 3.78 -2.88 -35.89
N LYS A 172 4.26 -2.71 -37.13
CA LYS A 172 5.43 -1.88 -37.44
C LYS A 172 5.15 -0.45 -36.95
N ARG A 173 5.98 0.08 -36.04
CA ARG A 173 5.92 1.51 -35.69
C ARG A 173 6.26 2.29 -36.96
N LYS A 174 5.33 3.12 -37.46
CA LYS A 174 5.64 4.11 -38.49
C LYS A 174 6.70 5.05 -37.90
N LYS A 175 7.86 5.12 -38.56
CA LYS A 175 8.94 6.05 -38.19
C LYS A 175 8.35 7.47 -38.33
N ALA A 176 8.31 8.23 -37.24
CA ALA A 176 7.93 9.64 -37.33
C ALA A 176 8.93 10.34 -38.28
N PRO A 177 8.50 11.30 -39.12
CA PRO A 177 9.41 12.08 -39.93
C PRO A 177 10.50 12.70 -39.04
N ALA A 178 11.75 12.67 -39.51
CA ALA A 178 12.85 13.29 -38.79
C ALA A 178 12.51 14.77 -38.55
N GLN A 179 12.46 15.19 -37.29
CA GLN A 179 12.33 16.61 -36.99
C GLN A 179 13.62 17.32 -37.45
N PRO A 180 13.53 18.48 -38.12
CA PRO A 180 14.71 19.26 -38.47
C PRO A 180 15.51 19.57 -37.22
N LYS A 181 16.83 19.35 -37.28
CA LYS A 181 17.73 19.73 -36.19
C LYS A 181 17.71 21.26 -36.09
N PRO A 182 17.51 21.87 -34.90
CA PRO A 182 17.71 23.30 -34.75
C PRO A 182 19.19 23.63 -34.93
N ASP A 183 19.46 24.68 -35.71
CA ASP A 183 20.81 25.15 -35.99
C ASP A 183 21.53 25.52 -34.68
N LYS A 184 22.76 25.02 -34.55
CA LYS A 184 23.64 25.31 -33.41
C LYS A 184 24.09 26.77 -33.51
N PRO A 185 23.84 27.63 -32.51
CA PRO A 185 24.41 28.98 -32.52
C PRO A 185 25.93 28.90 -32.42
N PRO A 186 26.67 29.81 -33.09
CA PRO A 186 28.11 29.85 -32.99
C PRO A 186 28.55 30.16 -31.55
N SER A 187 29.55 29.40 -31.10
CA SER A 187 30.19 29.53 -29.80
C SER A 187 30.86 30.90 -29.67
N GLY A 188 30.22 31.82 -28.94
CA GLY A 188 30.82 33.09 -28.51
C GLY A 188 31.82 32.86 -27.37
N ASN A 189 33.01 33.43 -27.53
CA ASN A 189 34.18 33.22 -26.68
C ASN A 189 34.01 33.66 -25.21
N LYS A 190 34.76 32.97 -24.35
CA LYS A 190 35.00 33.27 -22.94
C LYS A 190 35.72 34.62 -22.77
N THR A 191 35.23 35.46 -21.87
CA THR A 191 36.06 36.44 -21.16
C THR A 191 35.53 36.70 -19.75
N ALA A 192 36.42 36.64 -18.77
CA ALA A 192 36.26 37.11 -17.39
C ALA A 192 37.52 37.92 -17.03
N PRO A 193 37.63 38.57 -15.86
CA PRO A 193 36.75 39.59 -15.26
C PRO A 193 37.51 40.94 -15.09
N GLY A 194 36.79 42.06 -15.00
CA GLY A 194 37.37 43.42 -14.86
C GLY A 194 36.72 44.24 -13.74
N ARG A 195 37.52 45.12 -13.14
CA ARG A 195 37.50 45.62 -11.75
C ARG A 195 36.77 46.98 -11.58
N SER A 196 36.08 47.14 -10.44
CA SER A 196 35.95 48.32 -9.53
C SER A 196 35.44 49.72 -9.98
N GLY A 197 34.32 50.14 -9.37
CA GLY A 197 34.11 51.44 -8.66
C GLY A 197 33.18 52.49 -9.30
N PRO A 198 32.56 53.47 -8.55
CA PRO A 198 32.19 53.55 -7.13
C PRO A 198 30.70 53.92 -6.86
N ARG A 199 30.33 53.99 -5.56
CA ARG A 199 28.99 54.29 -4.96
C ARG A 199 28.49 55.74 -5.18
N PRO A 200 27.20 56.02 -4.90
CA PRO A 200 26.90 56.86 -3.72
C PRO A 200 25.72 56.36 -2.85
N ASP A 201 25.53 57.11 -1.76
CA ASP A 201 24.92 56.77 -0.48
C ASP A 201 23.38 56.75 -0.37
N GLY A 202 22.93 56.03 0.66
CA GLY A 202 21.92 56.51 1.61
C GLY A 202 20.45 56.16 1.35
N THR A 203 19.86 55.30 2.20
CA THR A 203 18.78 55.66 3.16
C THR A 203 18.16 54.39 3.80
N SER A 204 18.29 54.34 5.13
CA SER A 204 17.49 53.76 6.24
C SER A 204 16.54 52.54 6.09
N ALA A 205 16.67 51.65 7.10
CA ALA A 205 15.93 50.42 7.42
C ALA A 205 14.51 50.69 8.03
N PRO A 206 13.67 49.71 8.49
CA PRO A 206 13.97 48.56 9.39
C PRO A 206 13.46 47.20 8.83
N GLY A 207 14.03 46.03 9.15
CA GLY A 207 14.07 45.38 10.47
C GLY A 207 13.12 44.17 10.48
N ARG A 208 13.61 42.96 10.15
CA ARG A 208 12.85 41.68 10.22
C ARG A 208 13.65 40.68 11.07
N PRO A 209 13.04 39.95 12.02
CA PRO A 209 13.80 39.11 12.94
C PRO A 209 14.16 37.77 12.31
N VAL A 210 15.41 37.36 12.53
CA VAL A 210 15.97 36.04 12.17
C VAL A 210 15.80 35.10 13.36
N SER A 211 15.06 34.01 13.18
CA SER A 211 14.95 32.93 14.16
C SER A 211 16.16 31.98 14.04
N ARG A 212 16.92 31.83 15.12
CA ARG A 212 17.99 30.81 15.30
C ARG A 212 17.39 29.40 15.38
N PRO A 213 18.05 28.37 14.84
CA PRO A 213 17.77 27.00 15.23
C PRO A 213 18.44 26.67 16.58
N VAL A 214 17.67 26.10 17.48
CA VAL A 214 18.12 25.51 18.76
C VAL A 214 18.65 24.10 18.48
N GLN A 215 19.90 23.87 18.84
CA GLN A 215 20.47 22.53 18.96
C GLN A 215 19.96 21.89 20.26
N THR A 216 19.36 20.70 20.17
CA THR A 216 19.09 19.86 21.33
C THR A 216 20.04 18.68 21.32
N ASN A 217 21.01 18.70 22.24
CA ASN A 217 21.76 17.53 22.65
C ASN A 217 20.83 16.65 23.50
N THR A 218 20.68 15.38 23.15
CA THR A 218 20.23 14.35 24.08
C THR A 218 21.22 13.20 24.07
N ALA A 219 21.68 12.88 25.27
CA ALA A 219 22.71 11.91 25.57
C ALA A 219 22.18 10.48 25.43
N ASN A 220 22.97 9.61 24.80
CA ASN A 220 22.79 8.17 24.88
C ASN A 220 23.71 7.62 25.98
N ALA A 221 23.11 6.94 26.96
CA ALA A 221 23.80 6.08 27.92
C ALA A 221 24.01 4.67 27.32
N PRO A 222 25.05 3.92 27.72
CA PRO A 222 25.42 2.66 27.10
C PRO A 222 24.66 1.46 27.70
N LEU A 223 24.18 0.56 26.84
CA LEU A 223 23.68 -0.76 27.23
C LEU A 223 24.87 -1.72 27.46
N GLY A 224 24.91 -2.26 28.68
CA GLY A 224 25.84 -3.30 29.11
C GLY A 224 25.56 -4.66 28.46
N LYS A 225 26.62 -5.47 28.40
CA LYS A 225 26.66 -6.88 28.00
C LYS A 225 26.57 -7.80 29.23
N ALA A 226 26.25 -9.08 28.95
CA ALA A 226 26.17 -10.27 29.81
C ALA A 226 24.83 -10.42 30.57
N ALA A 227 24.21 -11.60 30.66
CA ALA A 227 24.69 -12.97 30.55
C ALA A 227 23.74 -13.85 29.71
#